data_AF-A0A4Y2VKA3-F1
#
_entry.id   AF-A0A4Y2VKA3-F1
#
_cell.length_a   1.000
_cell.length_b   1.000
_cell.length_c   1.000
_cell.angle_alpha   90.00
_cell.angle_beta   90.00
_cell.angle_gamma   90.00
#
_symmetry.space_group_name_H-M   'P 1'
#
loop_
_entity.id
_entity.type
_entity.pdbx_description
1 polymer ?
#
loop_
_entity_poly.entity_id
_entity_poly.type
_entity_poly.pdbx_seq_one_letter_code
_entity_poly.pdbx_strand_id
1 'polypeptide(L)'
;MRGRKEGTSHCVLEALFEAFFKLRQLRKIPIKWAMYQMKEFLQIKRCSTCQAYGHTTNSKECKFTIPFCGCFGLRHNTRNCRNDELYCFNCAESNRNRGTNYKIRHRAICSRCPCYNKEVTAYKKNKGLLLVWIIVFLKTLNFPTTLLQSLQMSP
;
A
#
# COMPACT_ATOMS: atom_id res chain seq x y z
N MET A 1 8.90 6.28 2.38
CA MET A 1 8.83 6.70 0.97
C MET A 1 10.12 7.42 0.63
N ARG A 2 11.06 6.79 -0.10
CA ARG A 2 12.16 7.51 -0.76
C ARG A 2 11.69 7.84 -2.18
N GLY A 3 11.98 9.04 -2.67
CA GLY A 3 11.70 9.42 -4.07
C GLY A 3 10.57 10.44 -4.29
N ARG A 4 10.31 11.38 -3.36
CA ARG A 4 9.48 12.54 -3.69
C ARG A 4 10.33 13.46 -4.59
N LYS A 5 9.97 13.59 -5.88
CA LYS A 5 10.50 14.68 -6.70
C LYS A 5 10.02 15.99 -6.10
N GLU A 6 10.91 16.96 -5.94
CA GLU A 6 10.55 18.29 -5.45
C GLU A 6 9.41 18.86 -6.29
N GLY A 7 8.42 19.44 -5.60
CA GLY A 7 7.23 19.95 -6.25
C GLY A 7 6.25 18.90 -6.78
N THR A 8 6.19 17.70 -6.21
CA THR A 8 5.10 16.74 -6.47
C THR A 8 4.24 16.53 -5.23
N SER A 9 2.93 16.38 -5.45
CA SER A 9 1.93 16.09 -4.41
C SER A 9 1.11 14.86 -4.81
N HIS A 10 0.77 14.04 -3.82
CA HIS A 10 -0.12 12.90 -3.96
C HIS A 10 -1.50 13.32 -3.44
N CYS A 11 -2.53 13.28 -4.28
CA CYS A 11 -3.91 13.44 -3.83
C CYS A 11 -4.54 12.07 -3.71
N VAL A 12 -5.39 11.88 -2.71
CA VAL A 12 -6.12 10.64 -2.50
C VAL A 12 -7.60 10.96 -2.60
N LEU A 13 -8.28 10.35 -3.57
CA LEU A 13 -9.70 10.58 -3.83
C LEU A 13 -10.50 9.41 -3.26
N GLU A 14 -11.59 9.75 -2.59
CA GLU A 14 -12.62 8.82 -2.16
C GLU A 14 -13.72 8.78 -3.22
N ALA A 15 -14.17 7.58 -3.57
CA ALA A 15 -15.24 7.39 -4.55
C ALA A 15 -16.21 6.31 -4.08
N LEU A 16 -17.48 6.48 -4.49
CA LEU A 16 -18.51 5.44 -4.38
C LEU A 16 -18.11 4.20 -5.21
N PHE A 17 -18.68 3.05 -4.86
CA PHE A 17 -18.33 1.76 -5.43
C PHE A 17 -18.43 1.76 -6.97
N GLU A 18 -19.52 2.29 -7.52
CA GLU A 18 -19.79 2.35 -8.96
C GLU A 18 -18.81 3.27 -9.68
N ALA A 19 -18.52 4.43 -9.08
CA ALA A 19 -17.55 5.38 -9.59
C ALA A 19 -16.15 4.76 -9.61
N PHE A 20 -15.78 3.96 -8.59
CA PHE A 20 -14.50 3.30 -8.53
C PHE A 20 -14.25 2.34 -9.71
N PHE A 21 -15.20 1.50 -10.10
CA PHE A 21 -14.99 0.57 -11.23
C PHE A 21 -14.79 1.31 -12.54
N LYS A 22 -15.60 2.35 -12.79
CA LYS A 22 -15.45 3.22 -13.96
C LYS A 22 -14.07 3.87 -13.98
N LEU A 23 -13.68 4.47 -12.85
CA LEU A 23 -12.39 5.12 -12.67
C LEU A 23 -11.19 4.15 -12.80
N ARG A 24 -11.33 2.91 -12.32
CA ARG A 24 -10.32 1.86 -12.45
C ARG A 24 -10.13 1.41 -13.89
N GLN A 25 -11.21 1.33 -14.68
CA GLN A 25 -11.15 0.98 -16.11
C GLN A 25 -10.46 2.06 -16.93
N LEU A 26 -10.69 3.34 -16.61
CA LEU A 26 -10.11 4.47 -17.34
C LEU A 26 -8.57 4.49 -17.25
N ARG A 27 -7.97 3.99 -16.16
CA ARG A 27 -6.53 3.97 -15.84
C ARG A 27 -5.83 5.33 -15.78
N LYS A 28 -6.36 6.34 -16.46
CA LYS A 28 -5.92 7.73 -16.40
C LYS A 28 -7.13 8.66 -16.33
N ILE A 29 -6.98 9.78 -15.65
CA ILE A 29 -7.99 10.85 -15.62
C ILE A 29 -7.37 12.15 -16.18
N PRO A 30 -8.04 12.83 -17.12
CA PRO A 30 -7.66 14.17 -17.53
C PRO A 30 -8.02 15.16 -16.42
N ILE A 31 -7.06 15.96 -15.98
CA ILE A 31 -7.32 17.09 -15.08
C ILE A 31 -6.56 18.31 -15.60
N LYS A 32 -7.31 19.36 -15.98
CA LYS A 32 -6.81 20.43 -16.85
C LYS A 32 -6.14 19.83 -18.10
N TRP A 33 -4.90 20.23 -18.39
CA TRP A 33 -4.13 19.88 -19.58
C TRP A 33 -3.22 18.67 -19.38
N ALA A 34 -3.43 17.88 -18.32
CA ALA A 34 -2.56 16.78 -17.98
C ALA A 34 -3.33 15.49 -17.69
N MET A 35 -2.75 14.38 -18.13
CA MET A 35 -3.28 13.03 -17.90
C MET A 35 -2.61 12.39 -16.69
N TYR A 36 -3.40 11.93 -15.74
CA TYR A 36 -2.88 11.38 -14.48
C TYR A 36 -3.18 9.92 -14.32
N GLN A 37 -2.15 9.15 -13.98
CA GLN A 37 -2.28 7.71 -13.75
C GLN A 37 -3.08 7.43 -12.49
N MET A 38 -4.11 6.62 -12.64
CA MET A 38 -4.99 6.16 -11.58
C MET A 38 -4.43 4.84 -11.06
N LYS A 39 -4.19 4.76 -9.75
CA LYS A 39 -3.80 3.51 -9.09
C LYS A 39 -4.69 3.28 -7.88
N GLU A 40 -5.14 2.04 -7.74
CA GLU A 40 -5.78 1.55 -6.52
C GLU A 40 -4.78 1.69 -5.37
N PHE A 41 -5.16 2.42 -4.32
CA PHE A 41 -4.39 2.53 -3.11
C PHE A 41 -4.99 1.65 -2.02
N LEU A 42 -4.21 0.67 -1.57
CA LEU A 42 -4.57 -0.22 -0.47
C LEU A 42 -3.86 0.24 0.79
N GLN A 43 -4.62 0.64 1.81
CA GLN A 43 -4.06 1.08 3.09
C GLN A 43 -3.70 -0.12 3.99
N ILE A 44 -2.85 -1.01 3.49
CA ILE A 44 -2.34 -2.15 4.24
C ILE A 44 -1.17 -1.67 5.08
N LYS A 45 -1.37 -1.63 6.40
CA LYS A 45 -0.34 -1.20 7.35
C LYS A 45 0.67 -2.33 7.53
N ARG A 46 1.95 -1.98 7.41
CA ARG A 46 3.07 -2.86 7.74
C ARG A 46 4.01 -2.11 8.66
N CYS A 47 4.33 -2.72 9.79
CA CYS A 47 5.27 -2.18 10.74
C CYS A 47 6.68 -2.22 10.15
N SER A 48 7.34 -1.07 10.06
CA SER A 48 8.71 -1.01 9.54
C SER A 48 9.75 -1.54 10.52
N THR A 49 9.35 -1.74 11.78
CA THR A 49 10.19 -2.28 12.85
C THR A 49 10.09 -3.80 12.90
N CYS A 50 8.91 -4.39 13.03
CA CYS A 50 8.77 -5.85 13.15
C CYS A 50 8.41 -6.58 11.84
N GLN A 51 8.21 -5.84 10.73
CA GLN A 51 7.76 -6.35 9.43
C GLN A 51 6.35 -6.94 9.39
N ALA A 52 5.67 -7.11 10.53
CA ALA A 52 4.30 -7.60 10.63
C ALA A 52 3.28 -6.63 10.03
N TYR A 53 2.11 -7.17 9.65
CA TYR A 53 0.99 -6.40 9.14
C TYR A 53 -0.01 -6.01 10.24
N GLY A 54 -0.88 -5.05 9.96
CA GLY A 54 -1.96 -4.61 10.86
C GLY A 54 -1.65 -3.34 11.65
N HIS A 55 -0.38 -3.06 11.96
CA HIS A 55 0.03 -1.89 12.72
C HIS A 55 1.21 -1.13 12.09
N THR A 56 1.48 0.07 12.61
CA THR A 56 2.64 0.91 12.24
C THR A 56 3.68 0.88 13.35
N THR A 57 4.91 1.32 13.05
CA THR A 57 6.03 1.35 14.01
C THR A 57 5.70 2.11 15.31
N ASN A 58 4.89 3.17 15.25
CA ASN A 58 4.56 3.99 16.41
C ASN A 58 3.32 3.47 17.18
N SER A 59 2.77 2.31 16.80
CA SER A 59 1.68 1.70 17.55
C SER A 59 2.19 1.10 18.87
N LYS A 60 1.38 1.18 19.93
CA LYS A 60 1.62 0.49 21.21
C LYS A 60 1.72 -1.04 21.05
N GLU A 61 1.19 -1.59 19.96
CA GLU A 61 1.28 -3.02 19.62
C GLU A 61 2.70 -3.44 19.21
N CYS A 62 3.53 -2.51 18.73
CA CYS A 62 4.90 -2.82 18.33
C CYS A 62 5.84 -2.82 19.55
N LYS A 63 6.12 -4.00 20.10
CA LYS A 63 7.00 -4.18 21.27
C LYS A 63 8.50 -4.18 20.95
N PHE A 64 8.88 -4.06 19.68
CA PHE A 64 10.27 -4.15 19.26
C PHE A 64 10.90 -2.76 19.15
N THR A 65 12.08 -2.60 19.74
CA THR A 65 12.90 -1.38 19.65
C THR A 65 13.95 -1.47 18.54
N ILE A 66 14.53 -2.67 18.34
CA ILE A 66 15.46 -2.95 17.25
C ILE A 66 14.67 -3.48 16.05
N PRO A 67 14.79 -2.88 14.85
CA PRO A 67 14.04 -3.32 13.69
C PRO A 67 14.55 -4.67 13.17
N PHE A 68 13.62 -5.49 12.73
CA PHE A 68 13.85 -6.61 11.84
C PHE A 68 14.11 -6.10 10.43
N CYS A 69 15.13 -6.65 9.80
CA CYS A 69 15.51 -6.36 8.43
C CYS A 69 14.45 -6.91 7.47
N GLY A 70 13.93 -6.08 6.57
CA GLY A 70 12.97 -6.49 5.54
C GLY A 70 13.58 -7.33 4.41
N CYS A 71 14.90 -7.49 4.37
CA CYS A 71 15.60 -8.35 3.41
C CYS A 71 15.82 -9.76 3.94
N PHE A 72 16.19 -9.92 5.21
CA PHE A 72 16.59 -11.23 5.76
C PHE A 72 16.00 -11.57 7.14
N GLY A 73 15.29 -10.66 7.80
CA GLY A 73 14.67 -10.93 9.11
C GLY A 73 15.62 -10.89 10.32
N LEU A 74 16.88 -10.44 10.16
CA LEU A 74 17.78 -10.20 11.30
C LEU A 74 17.53 -8.86 11.98
N ARG A 75 17.98 -8.72 13.24
CA ARG A 75 17.81 -7.50 14.04
C ARG A 75 18.81 -6.40 13.63
N HIS A 76 18.51 -5.71 12.54
CA HIS A 76 19.19 -4.48 12.12
C HIS A 76 18.29 -3.68 11.16
N ASN A 77 18.62 -2.40 10.99
CA ASN A 77 17.92 -1.57 10.01
C ASN A 77 18.15 -2.12 8.59
N THR A 78 17.09 -2.31 7.82
CA THR A 78 17.17 -2.81 6.42
C THR A 78 18.18 -2.05 5.55
N ARG A 79 18.40 -0.76 5.81
CA ARG A 79 19.38 0.08 5.09
C ARG A 79 20.83 -0.35 5.32
N ASN A 80 21.10 -1.01 6.42
CA ASN A 80 22.43 -1.45 6.84
C ASN A 80 22.63 -2.96 6.53
N CYS A 81 21.69 -3.59 5.82
CA CYS A 81 21.79 -5.00 5.49
C CYS A 81 22.88 -5.22 4.44
N ARG A 82 23.83 -6.09 4.76
CA ARG A 82 24.92 -6.52 3.87
C ARG A 82 24.76 -7.96 3.38
N ASN A 83 23.59 -8.56 3.60
CA ASN A 83 23.33 -9.92 3.15
C ASN A 83 22.79 -9.90 1.72
N ASP A 84 23.42 -10.65 0.84
CA ASP A 84 23.01 -10.79 -0.56
C ASP A 84 21.83 -11.74 -0.71
N GLU A 85 21.71 -12.73 0.19
CA GLU A 85 20.59 -13.65 0.22
C GLU A 85 19.33 -12.97 0.77
N LEU A 86 18.18 -13.32 0.17
CA LEU A 86 16.88 -12.80 0.57
C LEU A 86 16.14 -13.84 1.41
N TYR A 87 15.51 -13.38 2.49
CA TYR A 87 14.70 -14.19 3.38
C TYR A 87 13.51 -13.39 3.92
N CYS A 88 12.31 -13.84 3.56
CA CYS A 88 11.05 -13.24 3.95
C CYS A 88 10.65 -13.80 5.32
N PHE A 89 10.94 -13.03 6.37
CA PHE A 89 10.59 -13.37 7.75
C PHE A 89 9.11 -13.74 7.90
N ASN A 90 8.20 -12.95 7.32
CA ASN A 90 6.76 -13.20 7.40
C ASN A 90 6.32 -14.54 6.78
N CYS A 91 6.94 -14.95 5.66
CA CYS A 91 6.63 -16.24 5.03
C CYS A 91 7.21 -17.40 5.83
N ALA A 92 8.44 -17.25 6.34
CA ALA A 92 9.05 -18.26 7.19
C ALA A 92 8.27 -18.47 8.50
N GLU A 93 7.83 -17.38 9.13
CA GLU A 93 7.03 -17.44 10.34
C GLU A 93 5.65 -18.08 10.07
N SER A 94 5.01 -17.75 8.95
CA SER A 94 3.77 -18.41 8.51
C SER A 94 3.98 -19.91 8.30
N ASN A 95 5.09 -20.32 7.68
CA ASN A 95 5.38 -21.74 7.48
C ASN A 95 5.58 -22.46 8.82
N ARG A 96 6.30 -21.85 9.75
CA ARG A 96 6.55 -22.41 11.10
C ARG A 96 5.28 -22.48 11.95
N ASN A 97 4.51 -21.39 12.01
CA ASN A 97 3.43 -21.24 12.98
C ASN A 97 2.07 -21.70 12.43
N ARG A 98 1.90 -21.71 11.11
CA ARG A 98 0.61 -21.98 10.44
C ARG A 98 0.69 -23.13 9.44
N GLY A 99 1.83 -23.82 9.34
CA GLY A 99 2.02 -24.96 8.44
C GLY A 99 1.91 -24.61 6.95
N THR A 100 2.13 -23.35 6.56
CA THR A 100 2.13 -22.98 5.13
C THR A 100 3.40 -23.46 4.43
N ASN A 101 3.38 -23.49 3.08
CA ASN A 101 4.55 -23.83 2.27
C ASN A 101 4.95 -22.69 1.32
N TYR A 102 5.09 -21.47 1.87
CA TYR A 102 5.47 -20.31 1.07
C TYR A 102 6.96 -20.29 0.77
N LYS A 103 7.31 -19.94 -0.48
CA LYS A 103 8.70 -19.66 -0.87
C LYS A 103 9.24 -18.50 -0.04
N ILE A 104 10.32 -18.72 0.69
CA ILE A 104 10.88 -17.72 1.62
C ILE A 104 11.96 -16.83 0.99
N ARG A 105 12.53 -17.19 -0.16
CA ARG A 105 13.63 -16.45 -0.80
C ARG A 105 13.16 -15.20 -1.56
N HIS A 106 12.68 -14.20 -0.82
CA HIS A 106 12.28 -12.89 -1.34
C HIS A 106 12.26 -11.85 -0.20
N ARG A 107 12.17 -10.55 -0.52
CA ARG A 107 12.06 -9.49 0.50
C ARG A 107 10.67 -9.48 1.13
N ALA A 108 10.55 -9.15 2.41
CA ALA A 108 9.25 -8.97 3.09
C ALA A 108 8.37 -7.89 2.44
N ILE A 109 8.97 -6.96 1.69
CA ILE A 109 8.28 -5.91 0.92
C ILE A 109 7.86 -6.32 -0.49
N CYS A 110 8.13 -7.57 -0.91
CA CYS A 110 7.80 -8.03 -2.25
C CYS A 110 6.28 -7.99 -2.46
N SER A 111 5.84 -7.40 -3.58
CA SER A 111 4.42 -7.37 -3.95
C SER A 111 3.83 -8.74 -4.27
N ARG A 112 4.68 -9.74 -4.56
CA ARG A 112 4.28 -11.13 -4.79
C ARG A 112 4.36 -11.99 -3.52
N CYS A 113 4.67 -11.41 -2.37
CA CYS A 113 4.72 -12.11 -1.10
C CYS A 113 3.33 -12.71 -0.77
N PRO A 114 3.20 -14.02 -0.54
CA PRO A 114 1.93 -14.64 -0.17
C PRO A 114 1.33 -14.04 1.10
N CYS A 115 2.15 -13.72 2.11
CA CYS A 115 1.67 -13.06 3.33
C CYS A 115 1.13 -11.66 3.04
N TYR A 116 1.75 -10.89 2.13
CA TYR A 116 1.18 -9.61 1.70
C TYR A 116 -0.14 -9.78 0.95
N ASN A 117 -0.22 -10.75 0.04
CA ASN A 117 -1.43 -11.02 -0.74
C ASN A 117 -2.60 -11.48 0.13
N LYS A 118 -2.34 -12.16 1.25
CA LYS A 118 -3.35 -12.45 2.27
C LYS A 118 -3.95 -11.17 2.84
N GLU A 119 -3.12 -10.21 3.23
CA GLU A 119 -3.59 -8.91 3.73
C GLU A 119 -4.35 -8.13 2.67
N VAL A 120 -3.91 -8.17 1.40
CA VAL A 120 -4.64 -7.58 0.27
C VAL A 120 -6.03 -8.19 0.13
N THR A 121 -6.12 -9.51 0.20
CA THR A 121 -7.39 -10.24 0.08
C THR A 121 -8.31 -9.93 1.26
N ALA A 122 -7.79 -9.95 2.48
CA ALA A 122 -8.53 -9.58 3.69
C ALA A 122 -9.02 -8.13 3.64
N TYR A 123 -8.16 -7.20 3.22
CA TYR A 123 -8.50 -5.80 3.04
C TYR A 123 -9.64 -5.64 2.03
N LYS A 124 -9.57 -6.28 0.87
CA LYS A 124 -10.61 -6.22 -0.17
C LYS A 124 -11.92 -6.85 0.28
N LYS A 125 -11.89 -7.94 1.03
CA LYS A 125 -13.08 -8.58 1.60
C LYS A 125 -13.78 -7.67 2.62
N ASN A 126 -13.01 -7.06 3.54
CA ASN A 126 -13.57 -6.24 4.61
C ASN A 126 -13.98 -4.84 4.14
N LYS A 127 -13.29 -4.29 3.13
CA LYS A 127 -13.60 -2.96 2.53
C LYS A 127 -14.43 -3.05 1.25
N GLY A 128 -15.03 -4.21 0.97
CA GLY A 128 -15.94 -4.40 -0.17
C GLY A 128 -17.18 -3.48 -0.17
N LEU A 129 -17.31 -2.59 0.81
CA LEU A 129 -18.44 -1.68 0.95
C LEU A 129 -18.12 -0.19 0.96
N LEU A 130 -16.88 0.28 1.19
CA LEU A 130 -16.64 1.73 1.26
C LEU A 130 -15.14 2.06 1.19
N LEU A 131 -14.81 3.07 0.39
CA LEU A 131 -13.54 3.80 0.33
C LEU A 131 -12.42 3.12 -0.45
N VAL A 132 -12.48 3.26 -1.79
CA VAL A 132 -11.28 3.09 -2.59
C VAL A 132 -10.61 4.43 -2.82
N TRP A 133 -9.36 4.47 -2.39
CA TRP A 133 -8.46 5.60 -2.50
C TRP A 133 -7.78 5.54 -3.86
N ILE A 134 -8.00 6.54 -4.71
CA ILE A 134 -7.33 6.65 -6.00
C ILE A 134 -6.26 7.73 -5.88
N ILE A 135 -5.00 7.39 -6.18
CA ILE A 135 -3.93 8.38 -6.24
C ILE A 135 -3.97 9.08 -7.59
N VAL A 136 -4.29 10.37 -7.59
CA VAL A 136 -4.11 11.26 -8.73
C VAL A 136 -3.11 12.34 -8.33
N PHE A 137 -2.11 12.59 -9.17
CA PHE A 137 -1.08 13.59 -8.89
C PHE A 137 -1.60 14.94 -9.36
N LEU A 138 -1.63 15.99 -8.54
CA LEU A 138 -1.87 17.34 -9.04
C LEU A 138 -1.01 18.33 -8.28
N LYS A 139 -0.32 19.19 -9.02
CA LYS A 139 0.22 20.43 -8.48
C LYS A 139 -0.86 21.50 -8.66
N THR A 140 -1.19 22.19 -7.57
CA THR A 140 -1.87 23.50 -7.56
C THR A 140 -3.12 23.58 -8.43
N LEU A 141 -4.21 23.07 -7.89
CA LEU A 141 -5.53 23.22 -8.44
C LEU A 141 -6.49 23.41 -7.28
N ASN A 142 -7.00 24.63 -7.12
CA ASN A 142 -8.35 24.80 -6.58
C ASN A 142 -9.24 23.88 -7.39
N PHE A 143 -9.65 22.76 -6.80
CA PHE A 143 -10.59 21.84 -7.42
C PHE A 143 -11.85 22.66 -7.71
N PRO A 144 -12.25 22.84 -8.98
CA PRO A 144 -13.53 23.47 -9.24
C PRO A 144 -14.60 22.50 -8.72
N THR A 145 -15.48 23.01 -7.85
CA THR A 145 -16.59 22.28 -7.21
C THR A 145 -17.45 21.54 -8.24
N THR A 146 -17.43 21.98 -9.49
CA THR A 146 -18.09 21.37 -10.65
C THR A 146 -17.60 19.95 -10.99
N LEU A 147 -16.33 19.61 -10.72
CA LEU A 147 -15.78 18.28 -10.99
C LEU A 147 -16.21 17.26 -9.91
N LEU A 148 -16.37 17.71 -8.66
CA LEU A 148 -17.00 16.94 -7.59
C LEU A 148 -18.48 16.70 -7.89
N GLN A 149 -19.20 17.71 -8.41
CA GLN A 149 -20.59 17.57 -8.85
C GLN A 149 -20.74 16.65 -10.07
N SER A 150 -19.76 16.59 -10.99
CA SER A 150 -19.79 15.63 -12.10
C SER A 150 -19.49 14.17 -11.69
N LEU A 151 -18.89 13.96 -10.52
CA LEU A 151 -18.71 12.63 -9.91
C LEU A 151 -19.88 12.29 -8.97
N GLN A 152 -20.60 13.29 -8.47
CA GLN A 152 -21.95 13.20 -7.93
C GLN A 152 -22.99 13.32 -9.07
N MET A 153 -22.93 12.46 -10.08
CA MET A 153 -24.02 12.42 -11.06
C MET A 153 -25.29 11.88 -10.36
N SER A 154 -26.13 12.84 -9.99
CA SER A 154 -27.49 12.78 -9.42
C SER A 154 -28.56 12.32 -10.41
N PRO A 155 -29.77 11.91 -9.97
CA PRO A 155 -30.16 11.25 -8.71
C PRO A 155 -30.09 9.72 -8.79
#